data_AF-A0A2D5W7E0-F1
#
_entry.id   AF-A0A2D5W7E0-F1
#
_cell.length_a   1.000
_cell.length_b   1.000
_cell.length_c   1.000
_cell.angle_alpha   90.00
_cell.angle_beta   90.00
_cell.angle_gamma   90.00
#
_symmetry.space_group_name_H-M   'P 1'
#
loop_
_entity.id
_entity.type
_entity.pdbx_description
1 polymer ?
#
loop_
_entity_poly.entity_id
_entity_poly.type
_entity_poly.pdbx_seq_one_letter_code
_entity_poly.pdbx_strand_id
1 'polypeptide(L)'
;MSDIALFDAIVEDLSSLKPGRDRPSRYQAREVLLHLGQAIEAHEDVTLRLSRLSEAVAPVQEAWLAALDEEINLAGAEHILGVDPRFLDHPSYDLEYTLGARQRLEWRLLALEALAVPVPPGLMKRIIAADELLAAHRASLPDKS
;
A
#
# COMPACT_ATOMS: atom_id res chain seq x y z
N MET A 1 9.04 11.47 -15.02
CA MET A 1 9.58 11.75 -13.68
C MET A 1 10.07 10.43 -13.11
N SER A 2 11.29 10.38 -12.56
CA SER A 2 11.74 9.18 -11.83
C SER A 2 10.93 9.02 -10.54
N ASP A 3 10.76 7.78 -10.06
CA ASP A 3 10.10 7.46 -8.77
C ASP A 3 10.58 8.36 -7.63
N ILE A 4 11.89 8.62 -7.61
CA ILE A 4 12.56 9.44 -6.60
C ILE A 4 12.02 10.87 -6.59
N ALA A 5 11.76 11.47 -7.75
CA ALA A 5 11.32 12.87 -7.85
C ALA A 5 9.90 13.08 -7.30
N LEU A 6 9.02 12.08 -7.43
CA LEU A 6 7.66 12.15 -6.90
C LEU A 6 7.66 11.98 -5.38
N PHE A 7 8.42 11.00 -4.86
CA PHE A 7 8.56 10.81 -3.41
C PHE A 7 9.09 12.07 -2.72
N ASP A 8 10.16 12.67 -3.28
CA ASP A 8 10.75 13.89 -2.71
C ASP A 8 9.76 15.07 -2.70
N ALA A 9 8.99 15.24 -3.77
CA ALA A 9 7.95 16.28 -3.84
C ALA A 9 6.86 16.07 -2.78
N ILE A 10 6.43 14.83 -2.55
CA ILE A 10 5.43 14.54 -1.51
C ILE A 10 5.98 14.81 -0.12
N VAL A 11 7.24 14.48 0.16
CA VAL A 11 7.88 14.78 1.44
C VAL A 11 7.97 16.30 1.65
N GLU A 12 8.31 17.06 0.61
CA GLU A 12 8.29 18.52 0.66
C GLU A 12 6.88 19.06 0.96
N ASP A 13 5.86 18.57 0.25
CA ASP A 13 4.46 18.93 0.49
C ASP A 13 4.03 18.64 1.93
N LEU A 14 4.35 17.45 2.44
CA LEU A 14 4.05 17.03 3.82
C LEU A 14 4.73 17.94 4.85
N SER A 15 5.98 18.32 4.61
CA SER A 15 6.74 19.21 5.51
C SER A 15 6.16 20.63 5.58
N SER A 16 5.38 21.04 4.57
CA SER A 16 4.76 22.36 4.50
C SER A 16 3.40 22.46 5.22
N LEU A 17 2.84 21.31 5.63
CA LEU A 17 1.52 21.25 6.27
C LEU A 17 1.52 21.95 7.63
N LYS A 18 0.48 22.75 7.89
CA LYS A 18 0.34 23.45 9.17
C LYS A 18 -0.51 22.63 10.14
N PRO A 19 0.03 22.28 11.33
CA PRO A 19 -0.73 21.53 12.34
C PRO A 19 -2.05 22.21 12.70
N GLY A 20 -3.13 21.43 12.78
CA GLY A 20 -4.48 21.90 13.13
C GLY A 20 -5.23 22.64 12.01
N ARG A 21 -4.59 22.94 10.88
CA ARG A 21 -5.23 23.54 9.71
C ARG A 21 -5.27 22.59 8.52
N ASP A 22 -4.13 21.98 8.23
CA ASP A 22 -3.95 21.09 7.09
C ASP A 22 -3.86 19.64 7.57
N ARG A 23 -4.19 18.69 6.69
CA ARG A 23 -4.12 17.25 6.98
C ARG A 23 -3.49 16.53 5.79
N PRO A 24 -2.58 15.57 6.04
CA PRO A 24 -2.13 14.67 5.00
C PRO A 24 -3.33 13.97 4.35
N SER A 25 -3.31 13.88 3.03
CA SER A 25 -4.34 13.19 2.27
C SER A 25 -4.04 11.70 2.15
N ARG A 26 -5.08 10.89 1.94
CA ARG A 26 -4.93 9.47 1.57
C ARG A 26 -4.06 9.29 0.31
N TYR A 27 -4.14 10.24 -0.63
CA TYR A 27 -3.29 10.22 -1.83
C TYR A 27 -1.81 10.33 -1.48
N GLN A 28 -1.42 11.26 -0.60
CA GLN A 28 -0.03 11.37 -0.14
C GLN A 28 0.41 10.10 0.59
N ALA A 29 -0.44 9.53 1.45
CA ALA A 29 -0.17 8.27 2.13
C ALA A 29 0.07 7.12 1.13
N ARG A 30 -0.81 6.99 0.12
CA ARG A 30 -0.68 6.02 -0.96
C ARG A 30 0.65 6.10 -1.67
N GLU A 31 0.98 7.28 -2.18
CA GLU A 31 2.18 7.44 -2.98
C GLU A 31 3.43 7.16 -2.14
N VAL A 32 3.52 7.69 -0.92
CA VAL A 32 4.62 7.37 0.00
C VAL A 32 4.77 5.87 0.21
N LEU A 33 3.68 5.16 0.52
CA LEU A 33 3.72 3.73 0.76
C LEU A 33 4.12 2.93 -0.49
N LEU A 34 3.61 3.30 -1.67
CA LEU A 34 3.95 2.65 -2.93
C LEU A 34 5.43 2.81 -3.27
N HIS A 35 5.93 4.04 -3.29
CA HIS A 35 7.32 4.36 -3.64
C HIS A 35 8.31 3.77 -2.64
N LEU A 36 7.99 3.82 -1.35
CA LEU A 36 8.83 3.23 -0.30
C LEU A 36 8.84 1.71 -0.40
N GLY A 37 7.67 1.08 -0.56
CA GLY A 37 7.55 -0.37 -0.66
C GLY A 37 8.22 -0.96 -1.89
N GLN A 38 8.07 -0.31 -3.03
CA GLN A 38 8.73 -0.71 -4.28
C GLN A 38 10.26 -0.62 -4.15
N ALA A 39 10.78 0.44 -3.53
CA ALA A 39 12.21 0.59 -3.28
C ALA A 39 12.75 -0.49 -2.32
N ILE A 40 11.99 -0.83 -1.27
CA ILE A 40 12.34 -1.92 -0.34
C ILE A 40 12.38 -3.27 -1.08
N GLU A 41 11.37 -3.57 -1.90
CA GLU A 41 11.34 -4.80 -2.70
C GLU A 41 12.53 -4.86 -3.68
N ALA A 42 12.90 -3.73 -4.28
CA ALA A 42 14.08 -3.62 -5.13
C ALA A 42 15.42 -3.67 -4.37
N HIS A 43 15.39 -3.88 -3.04
CA HIS A 43 16.55 -3.91 -2.15
C HIS A 43 17.37 -2.61 -2.15
N GLU A 44 16.73 -1.46 -2.37
CA GLU A 44 17.35 -0.15 -2.23
C GLU A 44 17.56 0.23 -0.76
N ASP A 45 18.60 1.02 -0.47
CA ASP A 45 18.75 1.66 0.84
C ASP A 45 17.78 2.84 0.98
N VAL A 46 16.76 2.66 1.81
CA VAL A 46 15.70 3.64 2.07
C VAL A 46 15.90 4.44 3.38
N THR A 47 17.03 4.27 4.07
CA THR A 47 17.28 4.86 5.40
C THR A 47 17.09 6.38 5.40
N LEU A 48 17.66 7.06 4.41
CA LEU A 48 17.53 8.51 4.28
C LEU A 48 16.08 8.95 3.96
N ARG A 49 15.36 8.17 3.14
CA ARG A 49 13.95 8.44 2.80
C ARG A 49 13.07 8.35 4.04
N LEU A 50 13.27 7.31 4.86
CA LEU A 50 12.56 7.11 6.12
C LEU A 50 12.83 8.25 7.12
N SER A 51 14.10 8.67 7.26
CA SER A 51 14.46 9.79 8.16
C SER A 51 13.77 11.08 7.74
N ARG A 52 13.86 11.44 6.45
CA ARG A 52 13.25 12.67 5.92
C ARG A 52 11.72 12.67 6.03
N LEU A 53 11.09 11.52 5.74
CA LEU A 53 9.65 11.38 5.91
C LEU A 53 9.25 11.57 7.39
N SER A 54 9.96 10.92 8.31
CA SER A 54 9.70 11.02 9.75
C SER A 54 9.76 12.48 10.23
N GLU A 55 10.78 13.23 9.82
CA GLU A 55 10.91 14.66 10.10
C GLU A 55 9.76 15.48 9.51
N ALA A 56 9.39 15.22 8.26
CA ALA A 56 8.33 15.94 7.56
C ALA A 56 6.95 15.75 8.19
N VAL A 57 6.63 14.53 8.67
CA VAL A 57 5.32 14.22 9.25
C VAL A 57 5.25 14.48 10.76
N ALA A 58 6.37 14.69 11.45
CA ALA A 58 6.41 14.89 12.89
C ALA A 58 5.42 15.97 13.39
N PRO A 59 5.25 17.14 12.73
CA PRO A 59 4.28 18.16 13.16
C PRO A 59 2.82 17.73 13.03
N VAL A 60 2.52 16.76 12.16
CA VAL A 60 1.16 16.30 11.81
C VAL A 60 0.98 14.80 12.04
N GLN A 61 1.76 14.22 12.96
CA GLN A 61 1.92 12.76 13.10
C GLN A 61 0.59 12.03 13.30
N GLU A 62 -0.31 12.56 14.12
CA GLU A 62 -1.64 11.94 14.35
C GLU A 62 -2.47 11.89 13.05
N ALA A 63 -2.53 13.00 12.31
CA ALA A 63 -3.26 13.06 11.05
C ALA A 63 -2.60 12.20 9.96
N TRP A 64 -1.27 12.07 10.00
CA TRP A 64 -0.54 11.17 9.12
C TRP A 64 -0.88 9.70 9.37
N LEU A 65 -0.88 9.26 10.64
CA LEU A 65 -1.26 7.89 11.00
C LEU A 65 -2.70 7.58 10.58
N ALA A 66 -3.63 8.55 10.71
CA ALA A 66 -5.00 8.38 10.24
C ALA A 66 -5.08 8.23 8.71
N ALA A 67 -4.28 8.96 7.94
CA ALA A 67 -4.23 8.83 6.49
C ALA A 67 -3.64 7.47 6.04
N LEU A 68 -2.64 6.96 6.76
CA LEU A 68 -2.09 5.61 6.53
C LEU A 68 -3.11 4.52 6.83
N ASP A 69 -3.85 4.64 7.94
CA ASP A 69 -4.92 3.71 8.29
C ASP A 69 -6.03 3.71 7.24
N GLU A 70 -6.47 4.87 6.76
CA GLU A 70 -7.47 4.96 5.69
C GLU A 70 -7.00 4.27 4.41
N GLU A 71 -5.76 4.54 3.97
CA GLU A 71 -5.22 3.94 2.75
C GLU A 71 -5.07 2.42 2.87
N ILE A 72 -4.54 1.89 3.98
CA ILE A 72 -4.33 0.44 4.11
C ILE A 72 -5.67 -0.31 4.21
N ASN A 73 -6.66 0.24 4.89
CA ASN A 73 -8.01 -0.33 4.93
C ASN A 73 -8.65 -0.36 3.54
N LEU A 74 -8.50 0.71 2.75
CA LEU A 74 -9.01 0.75 1.39
C LEU A 74 -8.31 -0.27 0.49
N ALA A 75 -6.98 -0.26 0.44
CA ALA A 75 -6.20 -1.16 -0.41
C ALA A 75 -6.44 -2.64 -0.03
N GLY A 76 -6.53 -2.94 1.26
CA GLY A 76 -6.86 -4.28 1.73
C GLY A 76 -8.29 -4.70 1.34
N ALA A 77 -9.27 -3.79 1.46
CA ALA A 77 -10.64 -4.06 1.04
C ALA A 77 -10.76 -4.29 -0.47
N GLU A 78 -10.03 -3.52 -1.29
CA GLU A 78 -9.97 -3.72 -2.74
C GLU A 78 -9.46 -5.12 -3.10
N HIS A 79 -8.37 -5.59 -2.47
CA HIS A 79 -7.86 -6.95 -2.68
C HIS A 79 -8.88 -8.02 -2.29
N ILE A 80 -9.45 -7.90 -1.08
CA ILE A 80 -10.44 -8.85 -0.57
C ILE A 80 -11.66 -8.95 -1.50
N LEU A 81 -12.14 -7.82 -2.04
CA LEU A 81 -13.24 -7.79 -3.00
C LEU A 81 -12.83 -8.33 -4.37
N GLY A 82 -11.60 -8.06 -4.80
CA GLY A 82 -11.04 -8.52 -6.07
C GLY A 82 -10.87 -10.03 -6.18
N VAL A 83 -10.89 -10.75 -5.05
CA VAL A 83 -10.77 -12.21 -5.01
C VAL A 83 -12.06 -12.91 -4.55
N ASP A 84 -13.19 -12.20 -4.56
CA ASP A 84 -14.47 -12.78 -4.18
C ASP A 84 -14.81 -13.98 -5.10
N PRO A 85 -15.03 -15.19 -4.54
CA PRO A 85 -15.26 -16.40 -5.33
C PRO A 85 -16.42 -16.31 -6.32
N ARG A 86 -17.37 -15.40 -6.10
CA ARG A 86 -18.50 -15.17 -7.01
C ARG A 86 -18.07 -14.60 -8.37
N PHE A 87 -16.89 -13.98 -8.44
CA PHE A 87 -16.40 -13.30 -9.65
C PHE A 87 -15.16 -13.96 -10.25
N LEU A 88 -14.44 -14.81 -9.51
CA LEU A 88 -13.19 -15.43 -9.97
C LEU A 88 -13.36 -16.25 -11.26
N ASP A 89 -14.50 -16.92 -11.44
CA ASP A 89 -14.78 -17.72 -12.64
C ASP A 89 -15.49 -16.92 -13.74
N HIS A 90 -15.68 -15.60 -13.56
CA HIS A 90 -16.35 -14.79 -14.55
C HIS A 90 -15.46 -14.62 -15.80
N PRO A 91 -15.99 -14.76 -17.03
CA PRO A 91 -15.19 -14.66 -18.26
C PRO A 91 -14.46 -13.32 -18.46
N SER A 92 -14.95 -12.26 -17.83
CA SER A 92 -14.34 -10.92 -17.84
C SER A 92 -13.47 -10.64 -16.62
N TYR A 93 -13.20 -11.64 -15.78
CA TYR A 93 -12.32 -11.49 -14.63
C TYR A 93 -10.89 -11.22 -15.10
N ASP A 94 -10.32 -10.11 -14.63
CA ASP A 94 -8.96 -9.71 -14.95
C ASP A 94 -8.01 -10.14 -13.83
N LEU A 95 -7.41 -11.32 -14.03
CA LEU A 95 -6.43 -11.89 -13.11
C LEU A 95 -5.16 -11.04 -13.04
N GLU A 96 -4.70 -10.48 -14.17
CA GLU A 96 -3.48 -9.64 -14.20
C GLU A 96 -3.68 -8.37 -13.38
N TYR A 97 -4.85 -7.74 -13.51
CA TYR A 97 -5.23 -6.59 -12.69
C TYR A 97 -5.24 -6.94 -11.21
N THR A 98 -5.83 -8.09 -10.83
CA THR A 98 -5.90 -8.53 -9.43
C THR A 98 -4.51 -8.82 -8.86
N LEU A 99 -3.65 -9.49 -9.61
CA LEU A 99 -2.25 -9.72 -9.21
C LEU A 99 -1.48 -8.41 -9.07
N GLY A 100 -1.66 -7.46 -9.99
CA GLY A 100 -1.07 -6.14 -9.90
C GLY A 100 -1.57 -5.36 -8.67
N ALA A 101 -2.85 -5.46 -8.34
CA ALA A 101 -3.41 -4.87 -7.12
C ALA A 101 -2.80 -5.50 -5.86
N ARG A 102 -2.64 -6.83 -5.83
CA ARG A 102 -2.00 -7.54 -4.72
C ARG A 102 -0.54 -7.17 -4.55
N GLN A 103 0.21 -7.02 -5.64
CA GLN A 103 1.61 -6.57 -5.59
C GLN A 103 1.72 -5.16 -4.99
N ARG A 104 0.86 -4.24 -5.42
CA ARG A 104 0.81 -2.88 -4.85
C ARG A 104 0.40 -2.89 -3.37
N LEU A 105 -0.44 -3.83 -2.94
CA LEU A 105 -0.75 -4.03 -1.51
C LEU A 105 0.49 -4.52 -0.74
N GLU A 106 1.28 -5.44 -1.31
CA GLU A 106 2.53 -5.90 -0.72
C GLU A 106 3.50 -4.75 -0.45
N TRP A 107 3.70 -3.86 -1.44
CA TRP A 107 4.53 -2.66 -1.26
C TRP A 107 4.06 -1.81 -0.09
N ARG A 108 2.75 -1.61 0.07
CA ARG A 108 2.21 -0.87 1.22
C ARG A 108 2.52 -1.56 2.53
N LEU A 109 2.41 -2.88 2.60
CA LEU A 109 2.70 -3.66 3.81
C LEU A 109 4.18 -3.57 4.19
N LEU A 110 5.10 -3.73 3.23
CA LEU A 110 6.53 -3.56 3.42
C LEU A 110 6.88 -2.16 3.92
N ALA A 111 6.27 -1.13 3.32
CA ALA A 111 6.46 0.25 3.73
C ALA A 111 5.95 0.50 5.16
N LEU A 112 4.77 -0.02 5.53
CA LEU A 112 4.23 0.12 6.88
C LEU A 112 5.11 -0.58 7.93
N GLU A 113 5.65 -1.77 7.60
CA GLU A 113 6.61 -2.47 8.45
C GLU A 113 7.88 -1.64 8.68
N ALA A 114 8.46 -1.07 7.61
CA ALA A 114 9.63 -0.21 7.70
C ALA A 114 9.37 1.09 8.50
N LEU A 115 8.13 1.58 8.50
CA LEU A 115 7.70 2.73 9.29
C LEU A 115 7.30 2.38 10.73
N ALA A 116 7.38 1.09 11.10
CA ALA A 116 6.90 0.56 12.38
C ALA A 116 5.42 0.91 12.67
N VAL A 117 4.60 1.00 11.63
CA VAL A 117 3.15 1.25 11.73
C VAL A 117 2.41 -0.09 11.67
N PRO A 118 1.71 -0.49 12.74
CA PRO A 118 1.04 -1.79 12.77
C PRO A 118 -0.17 -1.82 11.83
N VAL A 119 -0.32 -2.90 11.08
CA VAL A 119 -1.54 -3.18 10.31
C VAL A 119 -2.60 -3.75 11.27
N PRO A 120 -3.88 -3.30 11.19
CA PRO A 120 -4.94 -3.85 12.01
C PRO A 120 -5.03 -5.39 11.91
N PRO A 121 -4.97 -6.14 13.02
CA PRO A 121 -4.94 -7.62 12.98
C PRO A 121 -6.15 -8.24 12.26
N GLY A 122 -7.32 -7.62 12.39
CA GLY A 122 -8.53 -8.04 11.69
C GLY A 122 -8.43 -7.88 10.17
N LEU A 123 -7.79 -6.80 9.70
CA LEU A 123 -7.53 -6.59 8.28
C LEU A 123 -6.52 -7.61 7.75
N MET A 124 -5.41 -7.81 8.47
CA MET A 124 -4.37 -8.76 8.08
C MET A 124 -4.92 -10.19 7.91
N LYS A 125 -5.74 -10.67 8.86
CA LYS A 125 -6.40 -11.98 8.75
C LYS A 125 -7.25 -12.10 7.48
N ARG A 126 -7.95 -11.03 7.08
CA ARG A 126 -8.78 -11.03 5.88
C ARG A 126 -7.94 -10.99 4.60
N ILE A 127 -6.81 -10.27 4.60
CA ILE A 127 -5.85 -10.28 3.50
C ILE A 127 -5.28 -11.69 3.30
N ILE A 128 -4.87 -12.36 4.38
CA ILE A 128 -4.35 -13.74 4.31
C ILE A 128 -5.40 -14.70 3.73
N ALA A 129 -6.65 -14.63 4.20
CA ALA A 129 -7.73 -15.46 3.65
C ALA A 129 -8.00 -15.17 2.16
N ALA A 130 -7.90 -13.90 1.75
CA ALA A 130 -8.00 -13.50 0.35
C ALA A 130 -6.84 -14.06 -0.50
N ASP A 131 -5.62 -14.06 0.03
CA ASP A 131 -4.44 -14.64 -0.64
C ASP A 131 -4.60 -16.16 -0.84
N GLU A 132 -5.15 -16.88 0.14
CA GLU A 132 -5.46 -18.31 0.03
C GLU A 132 -6.47 -18.59 -1.10
N LEU A 133 -7.54 -17.79 -1.21
CA LEU A 133 -8.54 -17.92 -2.27
C LEU A 133 -7.93 -17.67 -3.66
N LEU A 134 -7.13 -16.61 -3.79
CA LEU A 134 -6.46 -16.28 -5.05
C LEU A 134 -5.49 -17.38 -5.46
N ALA A 135 -4.71 -17.92 -4.50
CA ALA A 135 -3.79 -19.02 -4.75
C ALA A 135 -4.52 -20.29 -5.22
N ALA A 136 -5.63 -20.64 -4.57
CA ALA A 136 -6.45 -21.79 -4.96
C ALA A 136 -7.02 -21.63 -6.38
N HIS A 137 -7.54 -20.45 -6.72
CA HIS A 137 -8.04 -20.17 -8.07
C HIS A 137 -6.92 -20.28 -9.10
N ARG A 138 -5.75 -19.68 -8.86
CA ARG A 138 -4.59 -19.78 -9.78
C ARG A 138 -4.15 -21.21 -10.03
N ALA A 139 -4.14 -22.05 -9.00
CA ALA A 139 -3.78 -23.47 -9.12
C ALA A 139 -4.82 -24.29 -9.92
N SER A 140 -6.06 -23.79 -10.04
CA SER A 140 -7.12 -24.44 -10.81
C SER A 140 -7.11 -24.07 -12.30
N LEU A 141 -6.38 -23.02 -12.69
CA LEU A 141 -6.30 -22.61 -14.07
C LEU A 141 -5.43 -23.59 -14.87
N PRO A 142 -5.81 -23.93 -16.11
CA PRO A 142 -4.99 -24.79 -16.95
C PRO A 142 -3.64 -24.13 -17.24
N ASP A 143 -2.56 -24.90 -17.18
CA ASP A 143 -1.24 -24.46 -17.62
C ASP A 143 -1.37 -23.97 -19.07
N LYS A 144 -1.13 -22.67 -19.29
CA LYS A 144 -1.00 -22.12 -20.63
C LYS A 144 0.31 -22.67 -21.21
N SER A 145 0.21 -23.81 -21.88
CA SER A 145 1.29 -24.41 -22.69
C SER A 145 1.59 -23.55 -23.92
#